data_AF-B0CNM8-F1
#
_entry.id   AF-B0CNM8-F1
#
_cell.length_a   1.000
_cell.length_b   1.000
_cell.length_c   1.000
_cell.angle_alpha   90.00
_cell.angle_beta   90.00
_cell.angle_gamma   90.00
#
_symmetry.space_group_name_H-M   'P 1'
#
loop_
_entity.id
_entity.type
_entity.pdbx_description
1 polymer ?
#
loop_
_entity_poly.entity_id
_entity_poly.type
_entity_poly.pdbx_seq_one_letter_code
_entity_poly.pdbx_strand_id
1 'polypeptide(L)'
;MLHALVHHSPLHSAFPTNQLLKQSPETIKSLFLTYRLTGDPIYRDHTWAIFQSIEKHCHVPTARYTMIINVDENPTRQEDKMETFFLSEMLKYLYLLFSDSDVVPLDKYVFNTEAHPLPVFAPMI
;
A
#
# COMPACT_ATOMS: atom_id res chain seq x y z
N MET A 1 7.40 12.97 -23.91
CA MET A 1 8.73 12.55 -24.40
C MET A 1 9.33 11.51 -23.43
N LEU A 2 8.61 10.40 -23.23
CA LEU A 2 9.06 9.20 -22.52
C LEU A 2 8.19 8.02 -23.02
N HIS A 3 8.06 7.93 -24.34
CA HIS A 3 7.18 6.97 -25.03
C HIS A 3 7.95 6.23 -26.16
N ALA A 4 9.28 6.09 -26.07
CA ALA A 4 10.07 5.64 -27.23
C ALA A 4 11.34 4.83 -26.92
N LEU A 5 11.47 4.14 -25.78
CA LEU A 5 12.65 3.29 -25.50
C LEU A 5 12.32 1.96 -24.80
N VAL A 6 11.31 1.23 -25.28
CA VAL A 6 11.05 -0.17 -24.86
C VAL A 6 10.71 -1.09 -26.04
N HIS A 7 11.10 -0.73 -27.26
CA HIS A 7 11.00 -1.63 -28.42
C HIS A 7 12.41 -2.03 -28.85
N HIS A 8 12.93 -3.12 -28.30
CA HIS A 8 13.85 -4.11 -28.93
C HIS A 8 14.73 -4.86 -27.91
N SER A 9 14.13 -5.71 -27.08
CA SER A 9 14.85 -6.81 -26.41
C SER A 9 13.98 -8.06 -26.39
N PRO A 10 14.29 -9.12 -27.15
CA PRO A 10 13.48 -10.33 -27.21
C PRO A 10 13.98 -11.36 -26.18
N LEU A 11 13.99 -11.03 -24.89
CA LEU A 11 14.33 -11.96 -23.80
C LEU A 11 13.63 -11.58 -22.49
N HIS A 12 12.30 -11.74 -22.41
CA HIS A 12 11.61 -11.87 -21.13
C HIS A 12 10.26 -12.58 -21.27
N SER A 13 10.27 -13.79 -21.83
CA SER A 13 9.19 -14.75 -21.60
C SER A 13 9.48 -15.46 -20.28
N ALA A 14 8.75 -15.09 -19.21
CA ALA A 14 8.33 -15.92 -18.07
C ALA A 14 8.36 -15.17 -16.71
N PHE A 15 7.31 -14.38 -16.45
CA PHE A 15 6.67 -14.33 -15.13
C PHE A 15 5.17 -14.06 -15.29
N PRO A 16 4.35 -15.07 -15.63
CA PRO A 16 2.90 -14.92 -15.60
C PRO A 16 2.42 -15.33 -14.21
N THR A 17 2.21 -14.36 -13.31
CA THR A 17 1.61 -14.67 -12.00
C THR A 17 0.66 -13.55 -11.58
N ASN A 18 -0.61 -13.71 -11.95
CA ASN A 18 -1.77 -12.97 -11.44
C ASN A 18 -1.70 -11.43 -11.49
N GLN A 19 -2.20 -10.85 -12.58
CA GLN A 19 -2.42 -9.40 -12.78
C GLN A 19 -3.48 -8.76 -11.85
N LEU A 20 -3.81 -9.40 -10.74
CA LEU A 20 -4.64 -8.80 -9.69
C LEU A 20 -3.79 -7.72 -9.02
N LEU A 21 -4.26 -6.45 -9.01
CA LEU A 21 -3.74 -5.47 -8.04
C LEU A 21 -4.24 -5.93 -6.67
N LYS A 22 -3.59 -6.94 -6.09
CA LYS A 22 -3.60 -7.11 -4.65
C LYS A 22 -3.09 -5.77 -4.15
N GLN A 23 -3.97 -4.98 -3.53
CA GLN A 23 -3.65 -3.71 -2.91
C GLN A 23 -2.65 -3.98 -1.78
N SER A 24 -1.40 -4.18 -2.16
CA SER A 24 -0.43 -4.94 -1.39
C SER A 24 -0.06 -4.11 -0.17
N PRO A 25 -0.55 -4.49 1.04
CA PRO A 25 -0.27 -3.73 2.25
C PRO A 25 1.24 -3.65 2.51
N GLU A 26 2.03 -4.57 1.95
CA GLU A 26 3.48 -4.62 2.07
C GLU A 26 4.16 -3.37 1.49
N THR A 27 3.62 -2.79 0.41
CA THR A 27 4.20 -1.59 -0.22
C THR A 27 4.00 -0.37 0.68
N ILE A 28 2.77 -0.14 1.15
CA ILE A 28 2.46 0.99 2.04
C ILE A 28 3.17 0.81 3.39
N LYS A 29 3.26 -0.42 3.92
CA LYS A 29 4.03 -0.72 5.13
C LYS A 29 5.50 -0.35 4.98
N SER A 30 6.11 -0.68 3.84
CA SER A 30 7.52 -0.36 3.58
C SER A 30 7.72 1.16 3.51
N LEU A 31 6.88 1.88 2.77
CA LEU A 31 6.91 3.35 2.69
C LEU A 31 6.72 4.00 4.06
N PHE A 32 5.81 3.47 4.88
CA PHE A 32 5.59 3.92 6.26
C PHE A 32 6.84 3.75 7.13
N LEU A 33 7.45 2.56 7.11
CA LEU A 33 8.65 2.30 7.90
C LEU A 33 9.81 3.19 7.44
N THR A 34 10.04 3.32 6.13
CA THR A 34 11.12 4.16 5.61
C THR A 34 10.89 5.64 5.95
N TYR A 35 9.66 6.13 5.87
CA TYR A 35 9.32 7.48 6.31
C TYR A 35 9.62 7.70 7.81
N ARG A 36 9.18 6.79 8.68
CA ARG A 36 9.42 6.90 10.13
C ARG A 36 10.91 6.82 10.51
N LEU A 37 11.72 6.13 9.72
CA LEU A 37 13.16 6.01 9.94
C LEU A 37 13.97 7.21 9.41
N THR A 38 13.54 7.82 8.30
CA THR A 38 14.33 8.83 7.58
C THR A 38 13.76 10.26 7.71
N GLY A 39 12.46 10.39 7.90
CA GLY A 39 11.74 11.66 7.84
C GLY A 39 11.57 12.26 6.44
N ASP A 40 12.02 11.56 5.38
CA ASP A 40 12.00 12.11 4.01
C ASP A 40 10.57 12.24 3.46
N PRO A 41 10.10 13.45 3.10
CA PRO A 41 8.74 13.66 2.60
C PRO A 41 8.43 12.92 1.30
N ILE A 42 9.43 12.48 0.51
CA ILE A 42 9.20 11.75 -0.75
C ILE A 42 8.32 10.51 -0.55
N TYR A 43 8.44 9.84 0.61
CA TYR A 43 7.65 8.65 0.91
C TYR A 43 6.17 8.98 1.14
N ARG A 44 5.85 10.17 1.65
CA ARG A 44 4.48 10.68 1.74
C ARG A 44 3.91 11.00 0.37
N ASP A 45 4.69 11.63 -0.49
CA ASP A 45 4.27 11.96 -1.86
C ASP A 45 3.98 10.71 -2.68
N HIS A 46 4.88 9.71 -2.63
CA HIS A 46 4.67 8.42 -3.29
C HIS A 46 3.42 7.71 -2.77
N THR A 47 3.25 7.67 -1.45
CA THR A 47 2.09 7.03 -0.83
C THR A 47 0.79 7.76 -1.19
N TRP A 48 0.81 9.09 -1.27
CA TRP A 48 -0.33 9.89 -1.69
C TRP A 48 -0.74 9.60 -3.14
N ALA A 49 0.23 9.46 -4.05
CA ALA A 49 -0.04 9.07 -5.44
C ALA A 49 -0.68 7.67 -5.54
N ILE A 50 -0.27 6.73 -4.69
CA ILE A 50 -0.89 5.41 -4.60
C ILE A 50 -2.33 5.54 -4.11
N PHE A 51 -2.58 6.32 -3.05
CA PHE A 51 -3.93 6.55 -2.53
C PHE A 51 -4.86 7.18 -3.57
N GLN A 52 -4.40 8.20 -4.30
CA GLN A 52 -5.16 8.80 -5.40
C GLN A 52 -5.50 7.79 -6.50
N SER A 53 -4.58 6.85 -6.79
CA SER A 53 -4.82 5.79 -7.75
C SER A 53 -5.88 4.79 -7.26
N ILE A 54 -5.89 4.49 -5.97
CA ILE A 54 -6.95 3.68 -5.33
C ILE A 54 -8.29 4.39 -5.43
N GLU A 55 -8.36 5.66 -5.02
CA GLU A 55 -9.59 6.46 -5.12
C GLU A 55 -10.15 6.50 -6.54
N LYS A 56 -9.27 6.59 -7.55
CA LYS A 56 -9.70 6.66 -8.94
C LYS A 56 -10.27 5.34 -9.48
N HIS A 57 -9.68 4.19 -9.12
CA HIS A 57 -9.99 2.91 -9.77
C HIS A 57 -10.80 1.95 -8.89
N CYS A 58 -10.72 2.09 -7.57
CA CYS A 58 -11.38 1.22 -6.60
C CYS A 58 -12.63 1.83 -5.98
N HIS A 59 -12.93 3.11 -6.22
CA HIS A 59 -14.11 3.75 -5.64
C HIS A 59 -15.41 3.27 -6.29
N VAL A 60 -16.36 2.83 -5.46
CA VAL A 60 -17.70 2.40 -5.87
C VAL A 60 -18.75 3.18 -5.08
N PRO A 61 -19.73 3.85 -5.73
CA PRO A 61 -20.73 4.65 -5.02
C PRO A 61 -21.51 3.89 -3.93
N THR A 62 -21.77 2.60 -4.15
CA THR A 62 -22.61 1.77 -3.27
C THR A 62 -21.84 1.16 -2.09
N ALA A 63 -20.58 0.75 -2.30
CA ALA A 63 -19.79 -0.04 -1.32
C ALA A 63 -18.47 0.64 -0.88
N ARG A 64 -18.25 1.89 -1.32
CA ARG A 64 -17.03 2.71 -1.13
C ARG A 64 -15.81 2.18 -1.86
N TYR A 65 -15.32 0.98 -1.55
CA TYR A 65 -14.09 0.42 -2.13
C TYR A 65 -14.27 -1.00 -2.62
N THR A 66 -13.57 -1.34 -3.71
CA THR A 66 -13.61 -2.67 -4.32
C THR A 66 -12.24 -3.00 -4.93
N MET A 67 -11.92 -4.29 -5.04
CA MET A 67 -10.65 -4.72 -5.66
C MET A 67 -10.73 -4.64 -7.18
N ILE A 68 -9.58 -4.51 -7.84
CA ILE A 68 -9.48 -4.57 -9.30
C ILE A 68 -8.82 -5.87 -9.76
N ILE A 69 -9.31 -6.41 -10.87
CA ILE A 69 -8.90 -7.70 -11.40
C ILE A 69 -7.64 -7.57 -12.26
N ASN A 70 -7.53 -6.48 -13.02
CA ASN A 70 -6.41 -6.26 -13.93
C ASN A 70 -6.04 -4.78 -14.00
N VAL A 71 -4.75 -4.50 -13.84
CA VAL A 71 -4.17 -3.15 -13.86
C VAL A 71 -3.90 -2.64 -15.27
N ASP A 72 -3.72 -3.56 -16.21
CA ASP A 72 -3.41 -3.24 -17.61
C ASP A 72 -4.68 -2.91 -18.40
N GLU A 73 -5.87 -3.15 -17.82
CA GLU A 73 -7.16 -2.85 -18.42
C GLU A 73 -7.60 -1.40 -18.16
N ASN A 74 -8.06 -0.72 -19.21
CA ASN A 74 -8.62 0.63 -19.13
C ASN A 74 -9.95 0.70 -19.92
N PRO A 75 -11.11 0.81 -19.25
CA PRO A 75 -11.30 0.95 -17.81
C PRO A 75 -10.99 -0.34 -17.03
N THR A 76 -10.43 -0.19 -15.82
CA THR A 76 -10.11 -1.31 -14.94
C THR A 76 -11.36 -2.08 -14.55
N ARG A 77 -11.32 -3.41 -14.64
CA ARG A 77 -12.43 -4.26 -14.18
C ARG A 77 -12.40 -4.43 -12.66
N GLN A 78 -13.52 -4.12 -12.03
CA GLN A 78 -13.72 -4.27 -10.59
C GLN A 78 -14.25 -5.67 -10.26
N GLU A 79 -13.76 -6.24 -9.16
CA GLU A 79 -14.32 -7.43 -8.51
C GLU A 79 -15.20 -6.96 -7.36
N ASP A 80 -16.41 -7.51 -7.19
CA ASP A 80 -17.31 -7.19 -6.07
C ASP A 80 -16.84 -7.88 -4.78
N LYS A 81 -15.65 -7.46 -4.34
CA LYS A 81 -14.95 -7.97 -3.16
C LYS A 81 -14.11 -6.83 -2.59
N MET A 82 -14.22 -6.64 -1.27
CA MET A 82 -13.29 -5.82 -0.51
C MET A 82 -12.53 -6.72 0.46
N GLU A 83 -11.21 -6.71 0.34
CA GLU A 83 -10.36 -7.50 1.23
C GLU A 83 -10.25 -6.84 2.61
N THR A 84 -10.25 -7.66 3.67
CA THR A 84 -10.19 -7.14 5.05
C THR A 84 -8.87 -6.44 5.36
N PHE A 85 -7.76 -6.89 4.76
CA PHE A 85 -6.45 -6.26 4.91
C PHE A 85 -6.42 -4.82 4.36
N PHE A 86 -7.31 -4.46 3.44
CA PHE A 86 -7.40 -3.09 2.96
C PHE A 86 -7.75 -2.13 4.12
N LEU A 87 -8.68 -2.54 4.97
CA LEU A 87 -9.07 -1.76 6.13
C LEU A 87 -8.06 -1.87 7.27
N SER A 88 -7.60 -3.09 7.60
CA SER A 88 -6.75 -3.30 8.77
C SER A 88 -5.30 -2.87 8.56
N GLU A 89 -4.75 -2.99 7.36
CA GLU A 89 -3.35 -2.73 7.08
C GLU A 89 -3.15 -1.48 6.23
N MET A 90 -3.71 -1.45 5.01
CA MET A 90 -3.47 -0.36 4.05
C MET A 90 -3.90 1.00 4.61
N LEU A 91 -5.17 1.13 5.03
CA LEU A 91 -5.67 2.40 5.58
C LEU A 91 -4.99 2.78 6.90
N LYS A 92 -4.60 1.78 7.71
CA LYS A 92 -3.90 2.04 8.98
C LYS A 92 -2.50 2.60 8.74
N TYR A 93 -1.71 2.00 7.85
CA TYR A 93 -0.39 2.52 7.52
C TYR A 93 -0.46 3.85 6.78
N LEU A 94 -1.46 4.05 5.91
CA LEU A 94 -1.74 5.34 5.28
C LEU A 94 -1.98 6.41 6.36
N TYR A 95 -2.87 6.14 7.31
CA TYR A 95 -3.16 7.05 8.41
C TYR A 95 -1.91 7.36 9.24
N LEU A 96 -1.15 6.34 9.64
CA LEU A 96 0.04 6.50 10.48
C LEU A 96 1.19 7.23 9.78
N LEU A 97 1.27 7.15 8.45
CA LEU A 97 2.23 7.88 7.63
C LEU A 97 2.00 9.39 7.69
N PHE A 98 0.74 9.83 7.64
CA PHE A 98 0.35 11.23 7.70
C PHE A 98 0.14 11.75 9.13
N SER A 99 0.13 10.85 10.12
CA SER A 99 0.09 11.21 11.54
C SER A 99 1.47 11.62 12.07
N ASP A 100 1.47 12.28 13.22
CA ASP A 100 2.69 12.63 13.95
C ASP A 100 3.43 11.38 14.46
N SER A 101 4.74 11.50 14.68
CA SER A 101 5.60 10.37 15.04
C SER A 101 5.36 9.82 16.45
N ASP A 102 4.74 10.61 17.33
CA ASP A 102 4.31 10.24 18.67
C ASP A 102 3.04 9.37 18.68
N VAL A 103 2.28 9.37 17.57
CA VAL A 103 1.19 8.43 17.34
C VAL A 103 1.77 7.06 16.97
N VAL A 104 1.64 6.09 17.89
CA VAL A 104 2.19 4.73 17.82
C VAL A 104 3.70 4.75 17.52
N PRO A 105 4.53 5.18 18.49
CA PRO A 105 5.95 5.35 18.27
C PRO A 105 6.66 3.98 18.22
N LEU A 106 7.56 3.83 17.24
CA LEU A 106 8.17 2.52 16.88
C LEU A 106 9.16 1.98 17.92
N ASP A 107 9.57 2.79 18.89
CA ASP A 107 10.38 2.40 20.04
C ASP A 107 9.54 1.77 21.17
N LYS A 108 8.22 2.00 21.18
CA LYS A 108 7.29 1.47 22.20
C LYS A 108 6.35 0.39 21.68
N TYR A 109 6.14 0.31 20.37
CA TYR A 109 5.21 -0.62 19.75
C TYR A 109 5.88 -1.42 18.63
N VAL A 110 5.54 -2.71 18.56
CA VAL A 110 5.90 -3.61 17.45
C VAL A 110 4.62 -4.01 16.73
N PHE A 111 4.64 -3.95 15.40
CA PHE A 111 3.51 -4.41 14.58
C PHE A 111 3.65 -5.90 14.26
N ASN A 112 2.56 -6.65 14.42
CA ASN A 112 2.47 -8.00 13.86
C ASN A 112 2.30 -7.95 12.32
N THR A 113 2.13 -9.12 11.69
CA THR A 113 1.98 -9.20 10.23
C THR A 113 0.69 -8.57 9.70
N GLU A 114 -0.34 -8.39 10.53
CA GLU A 114 -1.66 -7.81 10.18
C GLU A 114 -1.79 -6.35 10.70
N ALA A 115 -0.66 -5.68 10.91
CA ALA A 115 -0.58 -4.29 11.36
C ALA A 115 -1.25 -4.01 12.72
N HIS A 116 -1.35 -4.98 13.63
CA HIS A 116 -1.78 -4.73 15.00
C HIS A 116 -0.58 -4.26 15.83
N PRO A 117 -0.65 -3.07 16.46
CA PRO A 117 0.42 -2.58 17.34
C PRO A 117 0.36 -3.31 18.69
N LEU A 118 1.47 -3.90 19.09
CA LEU A 118 1.65 -4.57 20.37
C LEU A 118 2.69 -3.79 21.18
N PRO A 119 2.43 -3.48 22.47
CA PRO A 119 3.38 -2.75 23.30
C PRO A 119 4.62 -3.61 23.59
N VAL A 120 5.78 -2.97 23.62
CA VAL A 120 7.02 -3.59 24.11
C VAL A 120 6.95 -3.68 25.63
N PHE A 121 7.07 -4.88 26.18
CA PHE A 121 7.12 -5.09 27.62
C PHE A 121 8.56 -5.00 28.11
N ALA A 122 8.81 -4.07 29.04
CA ALA A 122 10.04 -4.11 29.83
C ALA A 122 9.85 -5.16 30.95
N PRO A 123 10.76 -6.13 31.11
CA PRO A 123 10.72 -7.01 32.26
C PRO A 123 10.88 -6.16 33.52
N MET A 124 9.94 -6.27 34.45
CA MET A 124 10.15 -5.74 35.80
C MET A 124 11.12 -6.69 36.51
N ILE A 125 12.33 -6.21 36.73
CA ILE A 125 13.39 -6.91 37.48
C ILE A 125 13.20 -6.59 38.96
#